data_AF-A0AA40B1G9-F1
#
_entry.id   AF-A0AA40B1G9-F1
#
_cell.length_a   1.000
_cell.length_b   1.000
_cell.length_c   1.000
_cell.angle_alpha   90.00
_cell.angle_beta   90.00
_cell.angle_gamma   90.00
#
_symmetry.space_group_name_H-M   'P 1'
#
loop_
_entity.id
_entity.type
_entity.pdbx_description
1 polymer ?
#
loop_
_entity_poly.entity_id
_entity_poly.type
_entity_poly.pdbx_seq_one_letter_code
_entity_poly.pdbx_strand_id
1 'polypeptide(L)'
;EVSQRRKQLEEEMRTWDIEQYTISIKCTRYVYTVIGCAALLVVAGLISAFTIRERIEGVDPFGLANFSWLLAAFGILIAKSIRVTEWPWRDFLLGRVTCRTLSELQSVTSTNEQDLILCLLTHE
;
A
#
# COMPACT_ATOMS: atom_id res chain seq x y z
N GLU A 1 13.09 7.42 -28.03
CA GLU A 1 12.00 7.11 -27.09
C GLU A 1 12.16 5.76 -26.40
N VAL A 2 12.31 4.65 -27.13
CA VAL A 2 12.49 3.29 -26.56
C VAL A 2 13.70 3.20 -25.60
N SER A 3 14.82 3.85 -25.93
CA SER A 3 16.01 3.87 -25.07
C SER A 3 15.85 4.70 -23.78
N GLN A 4 14.96 5.71 -23.76
CA GLN A 4 14.71 6.50 -22.55
C GLN A 4 13.78 5.77 -21.58
N ARG A 5 12.74 5.09 -22.09
CA ARG A 5 11.88 4.24 -21.25
C ARG A 5 12.69 3.12 -20.58
N ARG A 6 13.64 2.53 -21.29
CA ARG A 6 14.56 1.53 -20.73
C ARG A 6 15.38 2.04 -19.57
N LYS A 7 15.99 3.22 -19.67
CA LYS A 7 16.78 3.79 -18.58
C LYS A 7 15.95 4.06 -17.32
N GLN A 8 14.71 4.51 -17.50
CA GLN A 8 13.77 4.69 -16.38
C GLN A 8 13.41 3.36 -15.72
N LEU A 9 13.17 2.32 -16.54
CA LEU A 9 12.95 0.95 -16.04
C LEU A 9 14.18 0.41 -15.30
N GLU A 10 15.39 0.63 -15.81
CA GLU A 10 16.63 0.19 -15.17
C GLU A 10 16.86 0.89 -13.83
N GLU A 11 16.56 2.19 -13.74
CA GLU A 11 16.61 2.94 -12.47
C GLU A 11 15.57 2.45 -11.46
N GLU A 12 14.35 2.14 -11.91
CA GLU A 12 13.32 1.53 -11.05
C GLU A 12 13.72 0.11 -10.62
N MET A 13 14.20 -0.72 -11.54
CA MET A 13 14.67 -2.09 -11.27
C MET A 13 15.83 -2.13 -10.28
N ARG A 14 16.71 -1.13 -10.27
CA ARG A 14 17.80 -1.04 -9.28
C ARG A 14 17.30 -0.93 -7.84
N THR A 15 16.04 -0.51 -7.65
CA THR A 15 15.40 -0.47 -6.34
C THR A 15 14.66 -1.76 -5.98
N TRP A 16 14.51 -2.68 -6.93
CA TRP A 16 13.84 -3.95 -6.76
C TRP A 16 14.82 -4.97 -6.20
N ASP A 17 14.38 -5.68 -5.17
CA ASP A 17 15.14 -6.80 -4.60
C ASP A 17 14.66 -8.05 -5.34
N ILE A 18 15.49 -8.54 -6.27
CA ILE A 18 15.18 -9.71 -7.09
C ILE A 18 15.73 -10.93 -6.35
N GLU A 19 14.84 -11.62 -5.62
CA GLU A 19 15.12 -12.92 -5.01
C GLU A 19 14.75 -14.02 -6.02
N GLN A 20 15.39 -15.20 -5.94
CA GLN A 20 15.32 -16.27 -6.97
C GLN A 20 13.90 -16.69 -7.43
N TYR A 21 12.86 -16.43 -6.65
CA TYR A 21 11.46 -16.73 -6.99
C TYR A 21 10.48 -15.59 -6.67
N THR A 22 10.96 -14.41 -6.30
CA THR A 22 10.09 -13.32 -5.84
C THR A 22 10.73 -11.97 -6.08
N ILE A 23 9.99 -11.05 -6.70
CA ILE A 23 10.46 -9.68 -6.94
C ILE A 23 9.79 -8.78 -5.90
N SER A 24 10.59 -8.15 -5.05
CA SER A 24 10.09 -7.20 -4.05
C SER A 24 10.13 -5.77 -4.59
N ILE A 25 8.96 -5.19 -4.88
CA ILE A 25 8.84 -3.78 -5.30
C ILE A 25 8.49 -2.90 -4.10
N LYS A 26 9.13 -1.74 -4.00
CA LYS A 26 8.78 -0.72 -3.00
C LYS A 26 7.52 0.05 -3.45
N CYS A 27 6.39 -0.21 -2.79
CA CYS A 27 5.13 0.52 -2.93
C CYS A 27 4.87 1.48 -1.75
N THR A 28 5.90 2.25 -1.38
CA THR A 28 5.86 3.13 -0.21
C THR A 28 4.77 4.18 -0.30
N ARG A 29 4.59 4.83 -1.46
CA ARG A 29 3.57 5.89 -1.64
C ARG A 29 2.17 5.41 -1.30
N TYR A 30 1.74 4.27 -1.86
CA TYR A 30 0.41 3.71 -1.60
C TYR A 30 0.23 3.37 -0.11
N VAL A 31 1.21 2.68 0.47
CA VAL A 31 1.18 2.29 1.89
C VAL A 31 1.08 3.51 2.80
N TYR A 32 1.91 4.54 2.56
CA TYR A 32 1.86 5.78 3.34
C TYR A 32 0.53 6.52 3.17
N THR A 33 -0.09 6.52 1.98
CA THR A 33 -1.42 7.11 1.81
C THR A 33 -2.50 6.36 2.59
N VAL A 34 -2.49 5.03 2.59
CA VAL A 34 -3.46 4.20 3.33
C VAL A 34 -3.28 4.38 4.83
N ILE A 35 -2.03 4.31 5.33
CA ILE A 35 -1.71 4.53 6.74
C ILE A 35 -2.09 5.96 7.14
N GLY A 36 -1.81 6.95 6.29
CA GLY A 36 -2.17 8.35 6.52
C GLY A 36 -3.68 8.55 6.65
N CYS A 37 -4.47 7.98 5.73
CA CYS A 37 -5.94 8.03 5.81
C CYS A 37 -6.48 7.35 7.07
N ALA A 38 -5.93 6.18 7.43
CA ALA A 38 -6.32 5.48 8.65
C ALA A 38 -5.96 6.28 9.91
N ALA A 39 -4.77 6.88 9.96
CA ALA A 39 -4.35 7.73 11.06
C ALA A 39 -5.24 8.98 11.18
N LEU A 40 -5.60 9.63 10.07
CA LEU A 40 -6.53 10.76 10.06
C LEU A 40 -7.91 10.37 10.60
N LEU A 41 -8.43 9.20 10.23
CA LEU A 41 -9.70 8.69 10.77
C LEU A 41 -9.65 8.48 12.28
N VAL A 42 -8.57 7.88 12.78
CA VAL A 42 -8.37 7.67 14.22
C VAL A 42 -8.23 8.99 14.97
N VAL A 43 -7.43 9.93 14.45
CA VAL A 43 -7.23 11.25 15.05
C VAL A 43 -8.53 12.04 15.05
N ALA A 44 -9.29 12.04 13.93
CA ALA A 44 -10.59 12.68 13.86
C ALA A 44 -11.58 12.08 14.86
N GLY A 45 -11.58 10.74 15.00
CA GLY A 45 -12.38 10.04 16.01
C GLY A 45 -12.03 10.45 17.44
N LEU A 46 -10.74 10.51 17.77
CA LEU A 46 -10.28 10.96 19.09
C LEU A 46 -10.63 12.44 19.36
N ILE A 47 -10.38 13.33 18.39
CA ILE A 47 -10.75 14.75 18.50
C ILE A 47 -12.25 14.88 18.74
N SER A 48 -13.08 14.12 18.02
CA SER A 48 -14.53 14.14 18.20
C SER A 48 -14.93 13.71 19.62
N ALA A 49 -14.29 12.67 20.17
CA ALA A 49 -14.57 12.19 21.51
C ALA A 49 -14.16 13.16 22.62
N PHE A 50 -13.07 13.92 22.43
CA PHE A 50 -12.63 14.94 23.40
C PHE A 50 -13.34 16.29 23.25
N THR A 51 -13.79 16.63 22.04
CA THR A 51 -14.43 17.93 21.74
C THR A 51 -15.92 17.91 22.07
N ILE A 52 -16.58 16.74 22.01
CA ILE A 52 -17.97 16.55 22.46
C ILE A 52 -17.98 16.58 24.00
N ARG A 53 -17.91 17.80 24.55
CA ARG A 53 -18.09 18.10 25.96
C ARG A 53 -19.57 18.38 26.29
N GLU A 54 -20.32 18.87 25.31
CA GLU A 54 -21.78 18.92 25.38
C GLU A 54 -22.32 17.54 25.01
N ARG A 55 -22.75 16.79 26.02
CA ARG A 55 -23.46 15.52 25.83
C ARG A 55 -24.69 15.78 24.97
N ILE A 56 -24.62 15.36 23.71
CA ILE A 56 -25.83 15.09 22.93
C ILE A 56 -26.55 13.96 23.68
N GLU A 57 -27.78 14.20 24.15
CA GLU A 57 -28.55 13.19 24.87
C GLU A 57 -28.66 11.91 24.04
N GLY A 58 -28.15 10.80 24.58
CA GLY A 58 -28.27 9.47 24.00
C GLY A 58 -27.10 8.98 23.15
N VAL A 59 -26.02 9.75 22.96
CA VAL A 59 -24.83 9.29 22.20
C VAL A 59 -23.60 9.26 23.08
N ASP A 60 -22.98 8.08 23.22
CA ASP A 60 -21.70 7.93 23.91
C ASP A 60 -20.53 8.39 23.02
N PRO A 61 -19.76 9.42 23.43
CA PRO A 61 -18.63 9.94 22.65
C PRO A 61 -17.53 8.90 22.43
N PHE A 62 -17.38 7.95 23.36
CA PHE A 62 -16.46 6.82 23.22
C PHE A 62 -16.94 5.77 22.19
N GLY A 63 -18.24 5.69 21.92
CA GLY A 63 -18.78 4.85 20.86
C GLY A 63 -18.30 5.33 19.49
N LEU A 64 -18.34 6.65 19.24
CA LEU A 64 -17.83 7.24 18.01
C LEU A 64 -16.32 6.96 17.80
N ALA A 65 -15.53 7.08 18.87
CA ALA A 65 -14.11 6.74 18.83
C ALA A 65 -13.92 5.27 18.43
N ASN A 66 -14.63 4.34 19.04
CA ASN A 66 -14.54 2.92 18.69
C ASN A 66 -14.95 2.65 17.22
N PHE A 67 -16.02 3.27 16.73
CA PHE A 67 -16.42 3.14 15.32
C PHE A 67 -15.35 3.68 14.37
N SER A 68 -14.71 4.80 14.69
CA SER A 68 -13.63 5.36 13.86
C SER A 68 -12.42 4.44 13.76
N TRP A 69 -12.06 3.80 14.88
CA TRP A 69 -10.99 2.80 14.94
C TRP A 69 -11.34 1.55 14.12
N LEU A 70 -12.57 1.05 14.27
CA LEU A 70 -13.05 -0.11 13.49
C LEU A 70 -13.05 0.19 11.99
N LEU A 71 -13.51 1.38 11.59
CA LEU A 71 -13.52 1.81 10.19
C LEU A 71 -12.09 1.92 9.63
N ALA A 72 -11.17 2.49 10.40
CA ALA A 72 -9.75 2.59 10.02
C ALA A 72 -9.11 1.21 9.86
N ALA A 73 -9.33 0.29 10.80
CA ALA A 73 -8.82 -1.08 10.73
C ALA A 73 -9.40 -1.84 9.51
N PHE A 74 -10.71 -1.72 9.29
CA PHE A 74 -11.37 -2.35 8.15
C PHE A 74 -10.88 -1.77 6.81
N GLY A 75 -10.68 -0.45 6.74
CA GLY A 75 -10.09 0.21 5.57
C GLY A 75 -8.69 -0.29 5.24
N ILE A 76 -7.83 -0.48 6.24
CA ILE A 76 -6.50 -1.08 6.04
C ILE A 76 -6.60 -2.52 5.51
N LEU A 77 -7.51 -3.32 6.05
CA LEU A 77 -7.72 -4.70 5.59
C LEU A 77 -8.19 -4.76 4.13
N ILE A 78 -9.15 -3.90 3.75
CA ILE A 78 -9.59 -3.80 2.36
C ILE A 78 -8.43 -3.35 1.46
N ALA A 79 -7.71 -2.30 1.84
CA ALA A 79 -6.58 -1.78 1.05
C ALA A 79 -5.49 -2.84 0.84
N LYS A 80 -5.20 -3.62 1.87
CA LYS A 80 -4.32 -4.79 1.78
C LYS A 80 -4.86 -5.83 0.79
N SER A 81 -6.15 -6.13 0.84
CA SER A 81 -6.80 -7.14 0.00
C SER A 81 -6.95 -6.76 -1.47
N ILE A 82 -6.93 -5.46 -1.81
CA ILE A 82 -7.11 -4.99 -3.20
C ILE A 82 -5.88 -5.30 -4.06
N ARG A 83 -4.66 -5.19 -3.51
CA ARG A 83 -3.43 -5.26 -4.32
C ARG A 83 -2.85 -6.66 -4.49
N VAL A 84 -2.80 -7.47 -3.43
CA VAL A 84 -2.14 -8.78 -3.48
C VAL A 84 -2.86 -9.77 -2.55
N THR A 85 -3.14 -10.97 -3.08
CA THR A 85 -3.88 -12.03 -2.39
C THR A 85 -3.20 -12.50 -1.10
N GLU A 86 -1.86 -12.52 -1.05
CA GLU A 86 -1.06 -12.91 0.13
C GLU A 86 -0.03 -11.83 0.53
N TRP A 87 -0.46 -10.63 0.88
CA TRP A 87 0.48 -9.62 1.38
C TRP A 87 0.81 -9.86 2.86
N PRO A 88 2.05 -10.16 3.30
CA PRO A 88 2.37 -10.22 4.72
C PRO A 88 2.41 -8.83 5.38
N TRP A 89 2.06 -8.75 6.67
CA TRP A 89 2.03 -7.48 7.42
C TRP A 89 3.40 -6.81 7.53
N ARG A 90 4.46 -7.60 7.66
CA ARG A 90 5.84 -7.10 7.71
C ARG A 90 6.16 -6.30 6.44
N ASP A 91 5.82 -6.83 5.28
CA ASP A 91 6.13 -6.18 4.01
C ASP A 91 5.21 -5.00 3.76
N PHE A 92 3.94 -5.09 4.18
CA PHE A 92 3.02 -3.95 4.17
C PHE A 92 3.59 -2.75 4.95
N LEU A 93 4.04 -2.96 6.19
CA LEU A 93 4.60 -1.88 7.02
C LEU A 93 5.94 -1.35 6.49
N LEU A 94 6.72 -2.20 5.84
CA LEU A 94 7.96 -1.79 5.16
C LEU A 94 7.69 -1.11 3.81
N GLY A 95 6.42 -1.03 3.39
CA GLY A 95 6.03 -0.48 2.09
C GLY A 95 6.54 -1.31 0.91
N ARG A 96 6.72 -2.62 1.10
CA ARG A 96 7.20 -3.56 0.09
C ARG A 96 6.07 -4.49 -0.32
N VAL A 97 5.99 -4.77 -1.62
CA VAL A 97 5.08 -5.75 -2.21
C VAL A 97 5.93 -6.81 -2.87
N THR A 98 5.91 -8.02 -2.31
CA THR A 98 6.49 -9.21 -2.92
C THR A 98 5.53 -9.72 -4.00
N CYS A 99 5.88 -9.51 -5.26
CA CYS A 99 5.15 -10.06 -6.39
C CYS A 99 5.74 -11.44 -6.74
N ARG A 100 4.88 -12.45 -6.86
CA ARG A 100 5.29 -13.81 -7.29
C ARG A 100 5.06 -14.03 -8.78
N THR A 101 4.25 -13.19 -9.42
CA THR A 101 3.89 -13.31 -10.84
C THR A 101 4.16 -12.04 -11.61
N LEU A 102 4.44 -12.18 -12.92
CA LEU A 102 4.68 -11.05 -13.82
C LEU A 102 3.44 -10.15 -13.98
N SER A 103 2.24 -10.72 -13.88
CA SER A 103 0.97 -9.98 -13.93
C SER A 103 0.75 -9.10 -12.69
N GLU A 104 1.12 -9.57 -11.50
CA GLU A 104 1.16 -8.73 -10.30
C GLU A 104 2.18 -7.59 -10.46
N LEU A 105 3.34 -7.89 -11.03
CA LEU A 105 4.38 -6.90 -11.31
C LEU A 105 3.89 -5.83 -12.30
N GLN A 106 3.18 -6.23 -13.34
CA GLN A 106 2.57 -5.36 -14.34
C GLN A 106 1.51 -4.45 -13.71
N SER A 107 0.64 -5.01 -12.87
CA SER A 107 -0.39 -4.25 -12.15
C SER A 107 0.22 -3.16 -11.26
N VAL A 108 1.37 -3.45 -10.65
CA VAL A 108 2.07 -2.53 -9.75
C VAL A 108 2.91 -1.49 -10.48
N THR A 109 3.60 -1.89 -11.56
CA THR A 109 4.56 -1.06 -12.30
C THR A 109 3.91 -0.31 -13.47
N SER A 110 2.68 -0.67 -13.86
CA SER A 110 1.96 -0.12 -15.02
C SER A 110 2.75 -0.17 -16.33
N THR A 111 3.73 -1.07 -16.41
CA THR A 111 4.67 -1.21 -17.53
C THR A 111 4.30 -2.41 -18.39
N ASN A 112 4.54 -2.32 -19.70
CA ASN A 112 4.21 -3.37 -20.65
C ASN A 112 4.99 -4.67 -20.34
N GLU A 113 4.31 -5.83 -20.39
CA GLU A 113 4.89 -7.14 -20.03
C GLU A 113 6.15 -7.47 -20.85
N GLN A 114 6.16 -7.12 -22.13
CA GLN A 114 7.29 -7.40 -23.03
C GLN A 114 8.54 -6.60 -22.67
N ASP A 115 8.39 -5.33 -22.29
CA ASP A 115 9.51 -4.48 -21.86
C ASP A 115 10.07 -4.97 -20.52
N LEU A 116 9.20 -5.40 -19.62
CA LEU A 116 9.55 -5.94 -18.32
C LEU A 116 10.34 -7.26 -18.44
N ILE A 117 9.86 -8.20 -19.25
CA ILE A 117 10.52 -9.48 -19.50
C ILE A 117 11.89 -9.27 -20.15
N LEU A 118 11.97 -8.38 -21.13
CA LEU A 118 13.21 -8.06 -21.83
C LEU A 118 14.24 -7.42 -20.88
N CYS A 119 13.79 -6.59 -19.95
CA CYS A 119 14.66 -5.98 -18.94
C CYS A 119 15.17 -7.00 -17.92
N LEU A 120 14.32 -7.93 -17.47
CA LEU A 120 14.73 -9.04 -16.60
C LEU A 120 15.76 -9.95 -17.28
N LEU A 121 15.54 -10.34 -18.54
CA LEU A 121 16.45 -11.18 -19.33
C LEU A 121 17.80 -10.52 -19.64
N THR A 122 17.85 -9.20 -19.71
CA THR A 122 19.11 -8.47 -19.99
C THR A 122 19.97 -8.32 -18.73
N HIS A 123 19.37 -8.49 -17.55
CA HIS A 123 19.99 -8.24 -16.26
C HIS A 123 20.38 -9.54 -15.50
N GLU A 124 20.20 -10.69 -16.15
CA GLU A 124 20.79 -12.00 -15.78
C GLU A 124 22.21 -12.14 -16.34
#